data_AF-A0A2M7RU55-F1
#
_entry.id   AF-A0A2M7RU55-F1
#
_cell.length_a   1.000
_cell.length_b   1.000
_cell.length_c   1.000
_cell.angle_alpha   90.00
_cell.angle_beta   90.00
_cell.angle_gamma   90.00
#
_symmetry.space_group_name_H-M   'P 1'
#
loop_
_entity.id
_entity.type
_entity.pdbx_description
1 polymer ?
#
loop_
_entity_poly.entity_id
_entity_poly.type
_entity_poly.pdbx_seq_one_letter_code
_entity_poly.pdbx_strand_id
1 'polypeptide(L)'
;MNIQQLTYQQTGYFSKLMTDYLAENEKLAPFINQPFNLAAFKTLIQQRKETKIDRNTLVQALENQYKNIATSDFTKKNIQLLKNENCFTIT
;
A
#
# COMPACT_ATOMS: atom_id res chain seq x y z
N MET A 1 11.65 -24.67 -12.42
CA MET A 1 10.73 -23.65 -12.97
C MET A 1 11.58 -22.69 -13.79
N ASN A 2 11.35 -22.55 -15.09
CA ASN A 2 12.14 -21.64 -15.93
C ASN A 2 11.36 -20.32 -16.04
N ILE A 3 11.93 -19.21 -15.58
CA ILE A 3 11.25 -17.90 -15.53
C ILE A 3 11.93 -17.02 -16.58
N GLN A 4 11.16 -16.55 -17.56
CA GLN A 4 11.57 -15.50 -18.49
C GLN A 4 10.96 -14.17 -18.06
N GLN A 5 11.76 -13.11 -18.10
CA GLN A 5 11.34 -11.75 -17.79
C GLN A 5 11.34 -10.92 -19.07
N LEU A 6 10.24 -10.22 -19.30
CA LEU A 6 10.08 -9.23 -20.37
C LEU A 6 9.82 -7.88 -19.73
N THR A 7 10.36 -6.81 -20.31
CA THR A 7 10.03 -5.47 -19.82
C THR A 7 8.58 -5.14 -20.18
N TYR A 8 7.93 -4.31 -19.36
CA TYR A 8 6.56 -3.86 -19.62
C TYR A 8 6.39 -3.18 -20.98
N GLN A 9 7.45 -2.53 -21.49
CA GLN A 9 7.47 -1.91 -22.81
C GLN A 9 7.48 -2.97 -23.93
N GLN A 10 8.22 -4.06 -23.74
CA GLN A 10 8.32 -5.14 -24.72
C GLN A 10 7.03 -5.94 -24.88
N THR A 11 6.10 -5.88 -23.92
CA THR A 11 4.82 -6.61 -24.02
C THR A 11 3.85 -5.96 -25.00
N GLY A 12 4.01 -4.67 -25.32
CA GLY A 12 3.08 -3.91 -26.17
C GLY A 12 1.65 -3.77 -25.60
N TYR A 13 1.41 -4.24 -24.37
CA TYR A 13 0.09 -4.36 -23.79
C TYR A 13 -0.35 -3.14 -22.97
N PHE A 14 0.63 -2.40 -22.42
CA PHE A 14 0.37 -1.30 -21.49
C PHE A 14 0.31 0.05 -22.22
N SER A 15 -0.53 0.95 -21.71
CA SER A 15 -0.60 2.32 -22.22
C SER A 15 0.73 3.04 -22.03
N LYS A 16 0.99 4.04 -22.89
CA LYS A 16 2.18 4.89 -22.77
C LYS A 16 2.32 5.52 -21.38
N LEU A 17 1.19 5.94 -20.79
CA LEU A 17 1.16 6.49 -19.43
C LEU A 17 1.66 5.48 -18.39
N MET A 18 1.21 4.22 -18.47
CA MET A 18 1.64 3.17 -17.54
C MET A 18 3.14 2.86 -17.71
N THR A 19 3.61 2.77 -18.96
CA THR A 19 5.04 2.55 -19.20
C THR A 19 5.90 3.74 -18.77
N ASP A 20 5.41 4.98 -18.94
CA ASP A 20 6.08 6.19 -18.46
C ASP A 20 6.11 6.24 -16.92
N TYR A 21 5.04 5.79 -16.25
CA TYR A 21 4.94 5.71 -14.79
C TYR A 21 5.93 4.71 -14.20
N LEU A 22 5.99 3.50 -14.76
CA LEU A 22 6.93 2.46 -14.34
C LEU A 22 8.40 2.81 -14.64
N ALA A 23 8.64 3.63 -15.66
CA ALA A 23 9.97 4.13 -16.01
C ALA A 23 10.36 5.41 -15.23
N GLU A 24 9.55 5.85 -14.26
CA GLU A 24 9.77 7.08 -13.48
C GLU A 24 10.03 8.32 -14.36
N ASN A 25 9.29 8.45 -15.46
CA ASN A 25 9.47 9.55 -16.41
C ASN A 25 9.30 10.91 -15.72
N GLU A 26 10.27 11.82 -15.88
CA GLU A 26 10.30 13.14 -15.22
C GLU A 26 9.03 13.97 -15.44
N LYS A 27 8.36 13.80 -16.58
CA LYS A 27 7.09 14.47 -16.90
C LYS A 27 5.98 14.13 -15.90
N LEU A 28 6.08 12.99 -15.22
CA LEU A 28 5.13 12.52 -14.23
C LEU A 28 5.50 12.92 -12.80
N ALA A 29 6.70 13.45 -12.57
CA ALA A 29 7.17 13.82 -11.23
C ALA A 29 6.20 14.75 -10.46
N PRO A 30 5.54 15.75 -11.09
CA PRO A 30 4.58 16.62 -10.38
C PRO A 30 3.32 15.87 -9.88
N PHE A 31 3.05 14.68 -10.40
CA PHE A 31 1.84 13.89 -10.08
C PHE A 31 2.13 12.72 -9.13
N ILE A 32 3.39 12.53 -8.73
CA ILE A 32 3.84 11.42 -7.89
C ILE A 32 4.31 11.99 -6.55
N ASN A 33 3.69 11.54 -5.45
CA ASN A 33 4.06 12.01 -4.11
C ASN A 33 5.50 11.61 -3.73
N GLN A 34 5.88 10.36 -3.98
CA GLN A 34 7.20 9.81 -3.66
C GLN A 34 7.64 8.75 -4.70
N PRO A 35 8.95 8.59 -4.96
CA PRO A 35 9.47 7.63 -5.94
C PRO A 35 9.33 6.16 -5.50
N PHE A 36 9.48 5.21 -6.42
CA PHE A 36 9.31 3.78 -6.15
C PHE A 36 10.58 3.12 -5.59
N ASN A 37 11.11 3.66 -4.48
CA ASN A 37 12.29 3.11 -3.84
C ASN A 37 12.11 2.94 -2.32
N LEU A 38 13.01 2.19 -1.70
CA LEU A 38 12.94 1.88 -0.27
C LEU A 38 13.02 3.15 0.60
N ALA A 39 13.78 4.15 0.19
CA ALA A 39 13.96 5.39 0.95
C ALA A 39 12.66 6.19 1.07
N ALA A 40 11.79 6.13 0.05
CA ALA A 40 10.47 6.76 0.06
C ALA A 40 9.59 6.30 1.22
N PHE A 41 9.71 5.03 1.65
CA PHE A 41 8.89 4.51 2.75
C PHE A 41 9.13 5.25 4.06
N LYS A 42 10.35 5.72 4.32
CA LYS A 42 10.65 6.52 5.52
C LYS A 42 9.85 7.81 5.51
N THR A 43 9.84 8.51 4.38
CA THR A 43 9.07 9.74 4.18
C THR A 43 7.57 9.49 4.27
N LEU A 44 7.07 8.46 3.57
CA LEU A 44 5.64 8.10 3.58
C LEU A 44 5.15 7.73 4.99
N ILE A 45 5.93 6.97 5.76
CA ILE A 45 5.60 6.63 7.15
C ILE A 45 5.52 7.90 8.00
N GLN A 46 6.47 8.83 7.84
CA GLN A 46 6.45 10.08 8.59
C GLN A 46 5.22 10.94 8.23
N GLN A 47 4.90 11.09 6.94
CA GLN A 47 3.71 11.78 6.47
C GLN A 47 2.43 11.13 7.03
N ARG A 48 2.36 9.79 7.05
CA ARG A 48 1.21 9.06 7.59
C ARG A 48 1.03 9.27 9.10
N LYS A 49 2.11 9.45 9.86
CA LYS A 49 2.03 9.75 11.31
C LYS A 49 1.40 11.11 11.62
N GLU A 50 1.44 12.05 10.67
CA GLU A 50 0.79 13.36 10.83
C GLU A 50 -0.74 13.29 10.72
N THR A 51 -1.26 12.22 10.09
CA THR A 51 -2.70 11.99 9.98
C THR A 51 -3.23 11.49 11.32
N LYS A 52 -4.07 12.28 11.98
CA LYS A 52 -4.78 11.85 13.20
C LYS A 52 -5.86 10.85 12.83
N ILE A 53 -5.75 9.63 13.35
CA ILE A 53 -6.71 8.54 13.13
C ILE A 53 -7.18 8.05 14.49
N ASP A 54 -8.49 7.92 14.67
CA ASP A 54 -9.04 7.19 15.81
C ASP A 54 -8.94 5.67 15.55
N ARG A 55 -7.79 5.12 15.93
CA ARG A 55 -7.47 3.69 15.74
C ARG A 55 -8.40 2.78 16.54
N ASN A 56 -8.91 3.23 17.69
CA ASN A 56 -9.80 2.42 18.51
C ASN A 56 -11.17 2.28 17.85
N THR A 57 -11.74 3.39 17.38
CA THR A 57 -13.00 3.36 16.62
C THR A 57 -12.88 2.52 15.36
N LEU A 58 -11.75 2.65 14.62
CA LEU A 58 -11.48 1.81 13.44
C LEU A 58 -11.48 0.31 13.78
N VAL A 59 -10.77 -0.08 14.84
CA VAL A 59 -10.66 -1.49 15.21
C VAL A 59 -12.00 -2.04 15.68
N GLN A 60 -12.75 -1.30 16.48
CA GLN A 60 -14.10 -1.70 16.90
C GLN A 60 -15.03 -1.90 15.71
N ALA A 61 -15.01 -0.98 14.72
CA ALA A 61 -15.81 -1.10 13.51
C ALA A 61 -15.47 -2.37 12.72
N LEU A 62 -14.17 -2.67 12.57
CA LEU A 62 -13.70 -3.88 11.89
C LEU A 62 -14.08 -5.15 12.66
N GLU A 63 -13.85 -5.20 13.98
CA GLU A 63 -14.27 -6.35 14.80
C GLU A 63 -15.77 -6.62 14.67
N ASN A 64 -16.59 -5.58 14.67
CA ASN A 64 -18.04 -5.69 14.48
C ASN A 64 -18.40 -6.21 13.08
N GLN A 65 -17.76 -5.69 12.03
CA GLN A 65 -17.98 -6.12 10.65
C GLN A 65 -17.61 -7.60 10.45
N TYR A 66 -16.54 -8.07 11.09
CA TYR A 66 -16.05 -9.44 10.97
C TYR A 66 -16.68 -10.43 11.96
N LYS A 67 -17.54 -9.99 12.87
CA LYS A 67 -18.13 -10.82 13.94
C LYS A 67 -18.81 -12.10 13.44
N ASN A 68 -19.49 -12.02 12.29
CA ASN A 68 -20.26 -13.13 11.70
C ASN A 68 -19.61 -13.71 10.43
N ILE A 69 -18.36 -13.33 10.15
CA ILE A 69 -17.62 -13.82 8.99
C ILE A 69 -16.58 -14.82 9.50
N ALA A 70 -16.51 -16.00 8.87
CA ALA A 70 -15.46 -16.96 9.19
C ALA A 70 -14.09 -16.38 8.79
N THR A 71 -13.23 -16.08 9.77
CA THR A 71 -11.89 -15.54 9.54
C THR A 71 -10.81 -16.37 10.20
N SER A 72 -9.62 -16.34 9.63
CA SER A 72 -8.41 -16.89 10.26
C SER A 72 -8.01 -16.12 11.53
N ASP A 73 -7.21 -16.75 12.38
CA ASP A 73 -6.62 -16.08 13.55
C ASP A 73 -5.65 -14.96 13.16
N PHE A 74 -4.98 -15.09 12.00
CA PHE A 74 -4.14 -14.02 11.45
C PHE A 74 -4.95 -12.76 11.14
N THR A 75 -6.15 -12.90 10.57
CA THR A 75 -7.03 -11.76 10.29
C THR A 75 -7.41 -11.03 11.58
N LYS A 76 -7.83 -11.77 12.61
CA LYS A 76 -8.19 -11.20 13.92
C LYS A 76 -7.00 -10.50 14.57
N LYS A 77 -5.81 -11.13 14.53
CA LYS A 77 -4.56 -10.55 15.04
C LYS A 77 -4.19 -9.26 14.29
N ASN A 78 -4.30 -9.25 12.96
CA ASN A 78 -3.98 -8.07 12.16
C ASN A 78 -4.93 -6.91 12.45
N ILE A 79 -6.23 -7.19 12.67
CA ILE A 79 -7.20 -6.17 13.12
C ILE A 79 -6.76 -5.58 14.47
N GLN A 80 -6.33 -6.41 15.44
CA GLN A 80 -5.82 -5.89 16.71
C GLN A 80 -4.56 -5.02 16.55
N LEU A 81 -3.65 -5.40 15.65
CA LEU A 81 -2.41 -4.65 15.43
C LEU A 81 -2.65 -3.21 14.96
N LEU A 82 -3.80 -2.90 14.34
CA LEU A 82 -4.14 -1.54 13.91
C LEU A 82 -4.25 -0.55 15.08
N LYS A 83 -4.46 -1.04 16.32
CA LYS A 83 -4.39 -0.21 17.54
C LYS A 83 -3.00 0.40 17.75
N ASN A 84 -1.94 -0.25 17.28
CA ASN A 84 -0.57 0.22 17.42
C ASN A 84 -0.29 1.39 16.47
N GLU A 85 0.23 2.49 16.99
CA GLU A 85 0.58 3.69 16.21
C GLU A 85 1.65 3.45 15.14
N ASN A 86 2.49 2.43 15.31
CA ASN A 86 3.49 2.03 14.33
C ASN A 86 2.98 1.01 13.31
N CYS A 87 1.69 0.64 13.35
CA CYS A 87 1.06 -0.20 12.34
C CYS A 87 0.56 0.65 11.17
N PHE A 88 0.94 0.25 9.96
CA PHE A 88 0.54 0.82 8.68
C PHE A 88 0.02 -0.29 7.76
N THR A 89 -0.92 0.06 6.88
CA THR A 89 -1.53 -0.87 5.93
C THR A 89 -1.19 -0.50 4.49
N ILE A 90 -1.26 -1.51 3.61
CA ILE A 90 -1.27 -1.34 2.16
C ILE A 90 -2.75 -1.32 1.75
N THR A 91 -3.16 -0.41 0.88
CA THR A 91 -4.56 -0.23 0.43
C THR A 91 -4.56 0.16 -1.04
#